data_AF-A0A8D2MCW5-F1
#
_entry.id   AF-A0A8D2MCW5-F1
#
_cell.length_a   1.000
_cell.length_b   1.000
_cell.length_c   1.000
_cell.angle_alpha   90.00
_cell.angle_beta   90.00
_cell.angle_gamma   90.00
#
_symmetry.space_group_name_H-M   'P 1'
#
loop_
_entity.id
_entity.type
_entity.pdbx_description
1 polymer ?
#
loop_
_entity_poly.entity_id
_entity_poly.type
_entity_poly.pdbx_seq_one_letter_code
_entity_poly.pdbx_strand_id
1 'polypeptide(L)'
;MEGEQEPSVAMEVEPEGTREPDGKEPPQGSDEVVDNRSLEEILGSIPPPPPPAMTSEPGAPRLMITHIVNHNFKSYAGEKILGPFHKRFSCIVGPNGSGKSNVIDSLLFVFGYRAQKIRSKKLSVLIHNSDGHQDIPSCSVQVHFQKIIDKEGDDYEVIPDSKFCVSRTAYRDNSSTYCINGKKKTFRDVGLLLRSHGIDLDHNRFLILQVGV
;
A
#
# COMPACT_ATOMS: atom_id res chain seq x y z
N MET A 1 -51.17 19.81 45.97
CA MET A 1 -49.78 19.83 45.46
C MET A 1 -49.79 19.13 44.10
N GLU A 2 -50.59 19.55 43.12
CA GLU A 2 -50.65 20.87 42.45
C GLU A 2 -49.28 21.30 41.93
N GLY A 3 -49.14 21.15 40.61
CA GLY A 3 -47.98 21.53 39.83
C GLY A 3 -48.06 22.98 39.37
N GLU A 4 -46.89 23.52 39.09
CA GLU A 4 -46.71 24.89 38.64
C GLU A 4 -46.65 24.93 37.10
N GLN A 5 -47.54 25.75 36.58
CA GLN A 5 -47.78 26.04 35.18
C GLN A 5 -47.31 27.49 34.97
N GLU A 6 -46.31 27.72 34.11
CA GLU A 6 -45.86 29.08 33.78
C GLU A 6 -46.88 29.79 32.87
N PRO A 7 -47.13 31.10 33.07
CA PRO A 7 -48.13 31.86 32.32
C PRO A 7 -47.56 32.53 31.06
N SER A 8 -48.41 32.61 30.04
CA SER A 8 -48.30 33.43 28.83
C SER A 8 -48.87 34.84 29.05
N VAL A 9 -48.22 35.91 28.58
CA VAL A 9 -48.88 37.20 28.25
C VAL A 9 -48.18 37.90 27.08
N ALA A 10 -48.99 38.67 26.35
CA ALA A 10 -48.92 39.18 24.98
C ALA A 10 -48.08 40.44 24.71
N MET A 11 -48.04 40.77 23.42
CA MET A 11 -47.47 41.92 22.70
C MET A 11 -47.84 43.31 23.24
N GLU A 12 -46.88 44.23 23.21
CA GLU A 12 -47.10 45.66 22.92
C GLU A 12 -46.08 46.14 21.87
N VAL A 13 -46.52 47.04 21.01
CA VAL A 13 -45.93 47.42 19.71
C VAL A 13 -45.79 48.95 19.66
N GLU A 14 -44.63 49.42 19.16
CA GLU A 14 -44.29 50.75 18.56
C GLU A 14 -44.02 51.96 19.50
N PRO A 15 -43.14 52.94 19.14
CA PRO A 15 -42.95 53.43 17.76
C PRO A 15 -41.53 53.65 17.21
N GLU A 16 -41.50 53.66 15.88
CA GLU A 16 -40.45 54.12 14.96
C GLU A 16 -39.78 55.46 15.35
N GLY A 17 -38.45 55.49 15.20
CA GLY A 17 -37.62 56.71 15.23
C GLY A 17 -36.57 56.65 14.12
N THR A 18 -36.70 57.56 13.16
CA THR A 18 -35.93 57.74 11.92
C THR A 18 -34.46 58.12 12.15
N ARG A 19 -33.54 57.63 11.29
CA ARG A 19 -32.32 58.33 10.81
C ARG A 19 -31.63 57.59 9.64
N GLU A 20 -31.75 58.22 8.47
CA GLU A 20 -30.92 58.32 7.24
C GLU A 20 -29.97 57.20 6.72
N PRO A 21 -29.81 57.09 5.38
CA PRO A 21 -29.11 55.99 4.73
C PRO A 21 -27.61 56.29 4.57
N ASP A 22 -26.75 55.36 4.98
CA ASP A 22 -25.33 55.40 4.62
C ASP A 22 -25.01 54.21 3.71
N GLY A 23 -24.66 54.54 2.48
CA GLY A 23 -24.47 53.60 1.39
C GLY A 23 -23.25 52.71 1.61
N LYS A 24 -23.45 51.39 1.52
CA LYS A 24 -22.41 50.44 1.12
C LYS A 24 -23.01 49.40 0.19
N GLU A 25 -22.48 49.36 -1.03
CA GLU A 25 -22.78 48.39 -2.08
C GLU A 25 -22.53 46.94 -1.61
N PRO A 26 -23.23 45.96 -2.22
CA PRO A 26 -23.03 44.54 -1.91
C PRO A 26 -21.61 44.08 -2.29
N PRO A 27 -21.06 43.06 -1.62
CA PRO A 27 -19.69 42.60 -1.87
C PRO A 27 -19.57 42.03 -3.29
N GLN A 28 -18.66 42.61 -4.06
CA GLN A 28 -18.27 42.16 -5.39
C GLN A 28 -17.66 40.76 -5.32
N GLY A 29 -17.93 39.97 -6.36
CA GLY A 29 -17.61 38.55 -6.47
C GLY A 29 -16.12 38.24 -6.36
N SER A 30 -15.85 36.98 -6.05
CA SER A 30 -14.52 36.36 -6.11
C SER A 30 -13.78 36.78 -7.38
N ASP A 31 -12.60 37.37 -7.21
CA ASP A 31 -11.63 37.58 -8.29
C ASP A 31 -11.23 36.21 -8.87
N GLU A 32 -11.99 35.72 -9.86
CA GLU A 32 -11.49 34.71 -10.77
C GLU A 32 -10.38 35.38 -11.58
N VAL A 33 -9.14 35.08 -11.21
CA VAL A 33 -7.98 35.42 -12.03
C VAL A 33 -8.11 34.62 -13.31
N VAL A 34 -8.66 35.25 -14.35
CA VAL A 34 -8.76 34.66 -15.68
C VAL A 34 -7.34 34.48 -16.21
N ASP A 35 -6.92 33.23 -16.35
CA ASP A 35 -5.64 32.87 -16.94
C ASP A 35 -5.68 33.23 -18.44
N ASN A 36 -5.12 34.39 -18.78
CA ASN A 36 -5.10 34.93 -20.15
C ASN A 36 -4.11 34.24 -21.09
N ARG A 37 -3.47 33.16 -20.64
CA ARG A 37 -2.60 32.34 -21.50
C ARG A 37 -3.44 31.65 -22.56
N SER A 38 -2.89 31.55 -23.77
CA SER A 38 -3.50 30.74 -24.82
C SER A 38 -3.61 29.28 -24.36
N LEU A 39 -4.62 28.56 -24.87
CA LEU A 39 -4.79 27.13 -24.58
C LEU A 39 -3.51 26.33 -24.87
N GLU A 40 -2.74 26.73 -25.89
CA GLU A 40 -1.47 26.13 -26.29
C GLU A 40 -0.35 26.38 -25.26
N GLU A 41 -0.28 27.58 -24.68
CA GLU A 41 0.65 27.92 -23.59
C GLU A 41 0.29 27.19 -22.29
N ILE A 42 -1.00 27.05 -22.00
CA ILE A 42 -1.47 26.29 -20.83
C ILE A 42 -1.08 24.83 -20.99
N LEU A 43 -1.40 24.22 -22.14
CA LEU A 43 -1.06 22.82 -22.43
C LEU A 43 0.45 22.58 -22.51
N GLY A 44 1.23 23.52 -23.04
CA GLY A 44 2.70 23.44 -23.09
C GLY A 44 3.38 23.62 -21.73
N SER A 45 2.70 24.25 -20.77
CA SER A 45 3.20 24.41 -19.39
C SER A 45 2.94 23.20 -18.49
N ILE A 46 2.05 22.29 -18.91
CA ILE A 46 1.78 21.06 -18.17
C ILE A 46 2.90 20.06 -18.50
N PRO A 47 3.72 19.65 -17.52
CA PRO A 47 4.74 18.63 -17.76
C PRO A 47 4.07 17.35 -18.27
N PRO A 48 4.67 16.66 -19.26
CA PRO A 48 4.08 15.44 -19.79
C PRO A 48 3.88 14.43 -18.64
N PRO A 49 2.80 13.63 -18.69
CA PRO A 49 2.58 12.61 -17.68
C PRO A 49 3.81 11.70 -17.62
N PRO A 50 4.26 11.31 -16.42
CA PRO A 50 5.36 10.36 -16.31
C PRO A 50 5.00 9.09 -17.09
N PRO A 51 5.96 8.46 -17.81
CA PRO A 51 5.71 7.22 -18.50
C PRO A 51 5.08 6.19 -17.56
N PRO A 52 4.14 5.35 -18.04
CA PRO A 52 3.59 4.28 -17.22
C PRO A 52 4.73 3.41 -16.70
N ALA A 53 4.70 3.08 -15.40
CA ALA A 53 5.75 2.31 -14.74
C ALA A 53 5.96 0.91 -15.36
N MET A 54 4.98 0.43 -16.13
CA MET A 54 5.06 -0.75 -16.97
C MET A 54 4.44 -0.42 -18.33
N THR A 55 5.24 -0.48 -19.39
CA THR A 55 4.74 -0.48 -20.76
C THR A 55 4.45 -1.92 -21.15
N SER A 56 3.22 -2.21 -21.58
CA SER A 56 2.83 -3.51 -22.15
C SER A 56 3.29 -3.62 -23.62
N GLU A 57 4.46 -3.08 -23.94
CA GLU A 57 5.05 -3.18 -25.26
C GLU A 57 5.44 -4.65 -25.47
N PRO A 58 4.95 -5.34 -26.52
CA PRO A 58 5.36 -6.70 -26.82
C PRO A 58 6.89 -6.78 -26.89
N GLY A 59 7.50 -7.62 -26.06
CA GLY A 59 8.95 -7.77 -25.98
C GLY A 59 9.67 -6.89 -24.95
N ALA A 60 8.98 -6.00 -24.22
CA ALA A 60 9.61 -5.25 -23.14
C ALA A 60 9.91 -6.12 -21.91
N PRO A 61 11.09 -5.96 -21.27
CA PRO A 61 11.40 -6.60 -20.00
C PRO A 61 10.42 -6.22 -18.89
N ARG A 62 9.89 -7.21 -18.16
CA ARG A 62 9.12 -6.99 -16.95
C ARG A 62 9.59 -7.84 -15.78
N LEU A 63 9.34 -7.36 -14.56
CA LEU A 63 9.67 -8.08 -13.35
C LEU A 63 8.59 -9.13 -13.03
N MET A 64 9.01 -10.31 -12.57
CA MET A 64 8.12 -11.31 -11.98
C MET A 64 8.68 -11.83 -10.66
N ILE A 65 7.79 -12.24 -9.76
CA ILE A 65 8.14 -13.05 -8.59
C ILE A 65 8.20 -14.51 -9.04
N THR A 66 9.27 -15.21 -8.70
CA THR A 66 9.45 -16.63 -9.03
C THR A 66 8.95 -17.53 -7.90
N HIS A 67 9.31 -17.20 -6.67
CA HIS A 67 8.92 -17.92 -5.47
C HIS A 67 9.14 -17.06 -4.22
N ILE A 68 8.54 -17.48 -3.11
CA ILE A 68 8.75 -16.90 -1.79
C ILE A 68 9.31 -18.01 -0.87
N VAL A 69 10.37 -17.71 -0.13
CA VAL A 69 10.92 -18.62 0.89
C VAL A 69 10.53 -18.09 2.26
N ASN A 70 9.71 -18.84 2.97
CA ASN A 70 9.33 -18.57 4.35
C ASN A 70 10.16 -19.44 5.29
N HIS A 71 10.64 -18.86 6.39
CA HIS A 71 11.28 -19.58 7.46
C HIS A 71 10.64 -19.21 8.80
N ASN A 72 9.98 -20.17 9.43
CA ASN A 72 9.28 -20.01 10.70
C ASN A 72 8.28 -18.84 10.74
N PHE A 73 7.55 -18.60 9.65
CA PHE A 73 6.66 -17.45 9.50
C PHE A 73 5.18 -17.84 9.69
N LYS A 74 4.52 -17.32 10.72
CA LYS A 74 3.10 -17.59 11.05
C LYS A 74 2.79 -19.08 11.08
N SER A 75 2.00 -19.61 10.15
CA SER A 75 1.66 -21.05 10.08
C SER A 75 2.75 -21.90 9.40
N TYR A 76 3.78 -21.29 8.83
CA TYR A 76 4.87 -21.98 8.14
C TYR A 76 6.00 -22.30 9.12
N ALA A 77 5.96 -23.51 9.70
CA ALA A 77 7.06 -24.04 10.51
C ALA A 77 8.24 -24.49 9.62
N GLY A 78 9.47 -24.19 10.05
CA GLY A 78 10.68 -24.47 9.27
C GLY A 78 10.73 -23.68 7.96
N GLU A 79 11.48 -24.19 6.99
CA GLU A 79 11.54 -23.63 5.64
C GLU A 79 10.36 -24.12 4.79
N LYS A 80 9.66 -23.19 4.15
CA LYS A 80 8.59 -23.44 3.18
C LYS A 80 8.76 -22.56 1.96
N ILE A 81 8.87 -23.20 0.81
CA ILE A 81 8.96 -22.53 -0.49
C ILE A 81 7.55 -22.46 -1.08
N LEU A 82 7.10 -21.25 -1.42
CA LEU A 82 5.83 -20.98 -2.09
C LEU A 82 6.12 -20.66 -3.55
N GLY A 83 5.60 -21.47 -4.46
CA GLY A 83 5.85 -21.37 -5.89
C GLY A 83 6.22 -22.72 -6.51
N PRO A 84 6.70 -22.74 -7.76
CA PRO A 84 6.96 -21.57 -8.61
C PRO A 84 5.67 -20.80 -8.94
N PHE A 85 5.75 -19.47 -8.95
CA PHE A 85 4.65 -18.63 -9.40
C PHE A 85 4.66 -18.53 -10.92
N HIS A 86 3.45 -18.53 -11.47
CA HIS A 86 3.25 -18.31 -12.89
C HIS A 86 3.55 -16.86 -13.26
N LYS A 87 4.13 -16.64 -14.44
CA LYS A 87 4.55 -15.32 -14.93
C LYS A 87 3.41 -14.29 -15.04
N ARG A 88 2.16 -14.74 -15.17
CA ARG A 88 0.97 -13.88 -15.36
C ARG A 88 0.06 -13.87 -14.14
N PHE A 89 -0.35 -15.05 -13.70
CA PHE A 89 -1.41 -15.19 -12.69
C PHE A 89 -1.28 -16.51 -11.95
N SER A 90 -1.37 -16.47 -10.62
CA SER A 90 -1.33 -17.65 -9.75
C SER A 90 -2.48 -17.61 -8.76
N CYS A 91 -3.20 -18.72 -8.63
CA CYS A 91 -4.24 -18.89 -7.63
C CYS A 91 -3.70 -19.56 -6.36
N ILE A 92 -4.05 -19.03 -5.20
CA ILE A 92 -3.77 -19.68 -3.91
C ILE A 92 -5.07 -20.31 -3.39
N VAL A 93 -5.15 -21.64 -3.39
CA VAL A 93 -6.34 -22.41 -3.00
C VAL A 93 -6.00 -23.43 -1.91
N GLY A 94 -7.01 -23.89 -1.16
CA GLY A 94 -6.83 -24.82 -0.04
C GLY A 94 -7.88 -24.67 1.05
N PRO A 95 -7.97 -25.62 2.01
CA PRO A 95 -8.99 -25.62 3.06
C PRO A 95 -8.85 -24.44 4.02
N ASN A 96 -9.88 -24.17 4.84
CA ASN A 96 -9.80 -23.16 5.89
C ASN A 96 -8.69 -23.49 6.89
N GLY A 97 -7.95 -22.48 7.34
CA GLY A 97 -6.81 -22.66 8.25
C GLY A 97 -5.50 -23.14 7.60
N SER A 98 -5.47 -23.46 6.30
CA SER A 98 -4.23 -23.91 5.60
C SER A 98 -3.14 -22.83 5.42
N GLY A 99 -3.36 -21.61 5.91
CA GLY A 99 -2.38 -20.53 5.80
C GLY A 99 -2.38 -19.76 4.48
N LYS A 100 -3.43 -19.86 3.65
CA LYS A 100 -3.54 -19.10 2.38
C LYS A 100 -3.33 -17.59 2.55
N SER A 101 -3.93 -16.99 3.58
CA SER A 101 -3.75 -15.57 3.91
C SER A 101 -2.31 -15.26 4.34
N ASN A 102 -1.57 -16.24 4.85
CA ASN A 102 -0.18 -16.03 5.24
C ASN A 102 0.74 -15.84 4.02
N VAL A 103 0.32 -16.26 2.82
CA VAL A 103 1.03 -15.95 1.56
C VAL A 103 1.08 -14.44 1.34
N ILE A 104 -0.07 -13.76 1.43
CA ILE A 104 -0.12 -12.31 1.27
C ILE A 104 0.57 -11.61 2.45
N ASP A 105 0.43 -12.13 3.67
CA ASP A 105 1.16 -11.59 4.83
C ASP A 105 2.69 -11.66 4.67
N SER A 106 3.20 -12.71 4.00
CA SER A 106 4.62 -12.87 3.70
C SER A 106 5.11 -11.72 2.81
N LEU A 107 4.36 -11.42 1.73
CA LEU A 107 4.65 -10.31 0.82
C LEU A 107 4.57 -8.96 1.54
N LEU A 108 3.50 -8.72 2.31
CA LEU A 108 3.31 -7.48 3.06
C LEU A 108 4.42 -7.23 4.08
N PHE A 109 4.88 -8.29 4.75
CA PHE A 109 5.99 -8.22 5.68
C PHE A 109 7.29 -7.76 5.00
N VAL A 110 7.62 -8.32 3.83
CA VAL A 110 8.83 -7.94 3.07
C VAL A 110 8.69 -6.56 2.41
N PHE A 111 7.51 -6.19 1.97
CA PHE A 111 7.26 -4.86 1.40
C PHE A 111 7.11 -3.76 2.44
N GLY A 112 7.26 -4.10 3.73
CA GLY A 112 7.23 -3.12 4.81
C GLY A 112 5.89 -2.44 5.01
N TYR A 113 4.82 -3.02 4.46
CA TYR A 113 3.47 -2.47 4.61
C TYR A 113 3.10 -2.48 6.09
N ARG A 114 2.97 -1.28 6.67
CA ARG A 114 2.59 -1.10 8.06
C ARG A 114 1.16 -1.59 8.22
N ALA A 115 1.10 -2.76 8.81
CA ALA A 115 0.00 -3.28 9.54
C ALA A 115 -0.58 -2.31 10.59
N GLN A 116 -1.37 -1.34 10.16
CA GLN A 116 -2.61 -1.12 10.92
C GLN A 116 -3.58 -2.31 10.71
N LYS A 117 -3.32 -3.16 9.70
CA LYS A 117 -4.14 -4.34 9.32
C LYS A 117 -3.52 -5.74 9.53
N ILE A 118 -2.21 -5.92 9.76
CA ILE A 118 -1.75 -7.14 10.47
C ILE A 118 -2.19 -6.91 11.91
N ARG A 119 -3.05 -7.79 12.40
CA ARG A 119 -3.83 -7.72 13.65
C ARG A 119 -3.05 -7.46 14.96
N SER A 120 -1.75 -7.15 14.90
CA SER A 120 -0.87 -7.00 16.07
C SER A 120 0.28 -6.03 15.80
N LYS A 121 0.52 -5.09 16.71
CA LYS A 121 1.59 -4.07 16.63
C LYS A 121 3.02 -4.63 16.80
N LYS A 122 3.17 -5.92 17.13
CA LYS A 122 4.42 -6.58 17.50
C LYS A 122 4.89 -7.51 16.38
N LEU A 123 6.12 -7.33 15.89
CA LEU A 123 6.72 -8.18 14.86
C LEU A 123 6.97 -9.60 15.35
N SER A 124 7.17 -9.79 16.66
CA SER A 124 7.37 -11.11 17.25
C SER A 124 6.18 -12.07 17.05
N VAL A 125 4.97 -11.54 16.82
CA VAL A 125 3.76 -12.34 16.53
C VAL A 125 3.82 -13.01 15.15
N LEU A 126 4.71 -12.56 14.27
CA LEU A 126 4.93 -13.20 12.97
C LEU A 126 5.79 -14.46 13.07
N ILE A 127 6.45 -14.69 14.21
CA ILE A 127 7.26 -15.88 14.44
C ILE A 127 6.33 -17.06 14.72
N HIS A 128 6.55 -18.16 14.01
CA HIS A 128 5.80 -19.40 14.20
C HIS A 128 5.87 -19.84 15.66
N ASN A 129 4.74 -20.29 16.19
CA ASN A 129 4.62 -20.83 17.54
C ASN A 129 3.60 -21.97 17.51
N SER A 130 4.05 -23.19 17.79
CA SER A 130 3.21 -24.38 17.94
C SER A 130 3.84 -25.33 18.96
N ASP A 131 3.08 -26.31 19.45
CA ASP A 131 3.52 -27.22 20.50
C ASP A 131 4.79 -28.01 20.14
N GLY A 132 5.01 -28.29 18.84
CA GLY A 132 6.22 -28.95 18.34
C GLY A 132 7.38 -28.01 18.01
N HIS A 133 7.18 -26.70 18.07
CA HIS A 133 8.13 -25.67 17.67
C HIS A 133 8.06 -24.46 18.60
N GLN A 134 8.40 -24.71 19.86
CA GLN A 134 8.51 -23.67 20.87
C GLN A 134 9.86 -22.94 20.76
N ASP A 135 9.94 -21.73 21.29
CA ASP A 135 11.18 -20.96 21.41
C ASP A 135 11.94 -20.65 20.12
N ILE A 136 11.23 -20.44 19.01
CA ILE A 136 11.86 -19.94 17.79
C ILE A 136 12.38 -18.50 18.00
N PRO A 137 13.67 -18.20 17.72
CA PRO A 137 14.25 -16.87 17.98
C PRO A 137 13.89 -15.82 16.94
N SER A 138 13.60 -16.23 15.70
CA SER A 138 13.32 -15.34 14.58
C SER A 138 12.55 -16.03 13.47
N CYS A 139 11.92 -15.22 12.62
CA CYS A 139 11.37 -15.66 11.34
C CYS A 139 11.90 -14.80 10.20
N SER A 140 11.95 -15.35 9.00
CA SER A 140 12.36 -14.61 7.81
C SER A 140 11.51 -14.95 6.60
N VAL A 141 11.34 -13.97 5.72
CA VAL A 141 10.70 -14.14 4.42
C VAL A 141 11.62 -13.59 3.35
N GLN A 142 11.78 -14.33 2.26
CA GLN A 142 12.52 -13.91 1.07
C GLN A 142 11.60 -13.93 -0.14
N VAL A 143 11.56 -12.86 -0.92
CA VAL A 143 10.84 -12.78 -2.18
C VAL A 143 11.87 -12.76 -3.31
N HIS A 144 11.79 -13.74 -4.21
CA HIS A 144 12.73 -13.90 -5.31
C HIS A 144 12.15 -13.36 -6.60
N PHE A 145 12.87 -12.44 -7.22
CA PHE A 145 12.50 -11.76 -8.44
C PHE A 145 13.43 -12.14 -9.59
N GLN A 146 12.91 -12.03 -10.81
CA GLN A 146 13.70 -12.05 -12.03
C GLN A 146 13.01 -11.18 -13.09
N LYS A 147 13.77 -10.68 -14.07
CA LYS A 147 13.19 -10.04 -15.25
C LYS A 147 12.99 -11.05 -16.36
N ILE A 148 11.87 -10.94 -17.05
CA ILE A 148 11.52 -11.77 -18.19
C ILE A 148 11.10 -10.93 -19.39
N ILE A 149 11.28 -11.50 -20.57
CA ILE A 149 10.70 -11.02 -21.83
C ILE A 149 9.67 -12.04 -22.26
N ASP A 150 8.41 -11.64 -22.39
CA ASP A 150 7.36 -12.51 -22.90
C ASP A 150 7.61 -12.81 -24.38
N LYS A 151 7.46 -14.09 -24.76
CA LYS A 151 7.46 -14.55 -26.16
C LYS A 151 6.02 -14.79 -26.61
N GLU A 152 5.85 -15.15 -27.88
CA GLU A 152 4.56 -15.61 -28.39
C GLU A 152 4.01 -16.78 -27.56
N GLY A 153 2.70 -16.81 -27.36
CA GLY A 153 2.06 -17.82 -26.52
C GLY A 153 2.33 -17.62 -25.02
N ASP A 154 2.71 -18.71 -24.34
CA ASP A 154 2.99 -18.72 -22.89
C ASP A 154 4.48 -18.82 -22.55
N ASP A 155 5.35 -18.85 -23.57
CA ASP A 155 6.80 -18.88 -23.36
C ASP A 155 7.34 -17.51 -22.92
N TYR A 156 8.52 -17.55 -22.30
CA TYR A 156 9.25 -16.36 -21.91
C TYR A 156 10.74 -16.66 -21.83
N GLU A 157 11.56 -15.61 -21.91
CA GLU A 157 12.99 -15.69 -21.71
C GLU A 157 13.40 -14.94 -20.44
N VAL A 158 14.26 -15.54 -19.64
CA VAL A 158 14.81 -14.91 -18.45
C VAL A 158 16.00 -14.07 -18.84
N ILE A 159 15.99 -12.79 -18.46
CA ILE A 159 17.14 -11.92 -18.70
C ILE A 159 18.29 -12.39 -17.80
N PRO A 160 19.49 -12.67 -18.36
CA PRO A 160 20.66 -13.04 -17.58
C PRO A 160 20.97 -11.99 -16.49
N ASP A 161 21.47 -12.45 -15.34
CA ASP A 161 21.86 -11.59 -14.22
C ASP A 161 20.77 -10.66 -13.66
N SER A 162 19.50 -10.90 -14.01
CA SER A 162 18.36 -10.11 -13.51
C SER A 162 17.78 -10.62 -12.19
N LYS A 163 18.30 -11.74 -11.67
CA LYS A 163 17.79 -12.37 -10.45
C LYS A 163 18.23 -11.60 -9.21
N PHE A 164 17.29 -11.29 -8.34
CA PHE A 164 17.58 -10.77 -7.01
C PHE A 164 16.53 -11.22 -6.00
N CYS A 165 16.89 -11.20 -4.72
CA CYS A 165 15.96 -11.41 -3.63
C CYS A 165 15.96 -10.24 -2.67
N VAL A 166 14.77 -9.93 -2.17
CA VAL A 166 14.57 -9.04 -1.03
C VAL A 166 14.10 -9.88 0.13
N SER A 167 14.74 -9.76 1.28
CA SER A 167 14.33 -10.48 2.48
C SER A 167 14.21 -9.58 3.69
N ARG A 168 13.36 -10.01 4.61
CA ARG A 168 13.19 -9.38 5.92
C ARG A 168 13.20 -10.46 7.00
N THR A 169 13.93 -10.20 8.08
CA THR A 169 13.99 -11.06 9.26
C THR A 169 13.43 -10.30 10.45
N ALA A 170 12.56 -10.92 11.24
CA ALA A 170 12.01 -10.37 12.48
C ALA A 170 12.45 -11.23 13.68
N TYR A 171 12.74 -10.58 14.79
CA TYR A 171 13.25 -11.21 16.01
C TYR A 171 12.27 -11.04 17.18
N ARG A 172 12.44 -11.83 18.25
CA ARG A 172 11.55 -11.77 19.44
C ARG A 172 11.54 -10.41 20.13
N ASP A 173 12.63 -9.66 20.05
CA ASP A 173 12.75 -8.30 20.59
C ASP A 173 11.96 -7.25 19.78
N ASN A 174 11.22 -7.66 18.74
CA ASN A 174 10.48 -6.82 17.80
C ASN A 174 11.36 -5.97 16.87
N SER A 175 12.67 -6.21 16.84
CA SER A 175 13.53 -5.67 15.80
C SER A 175 13.33 -6.42 14.48
N SER A 176 13.74 -5.79 13.37
CA SER A 176 13.80 -6.46 12.08
C SER A 176 14.97 -5.96 11.24
N THR A 177 15.47 -6.81 10.35
CA THR A 177 16.57 -6.48 9.43
C THR A 177 16.14 -6.79 7.99
N TYR A 178 16.43 -5.86 7.09
CA TYR A 178 16.28 -6.07 5.65
C TYR A 178 17.59 -6.51 5.02
N CYS A 179 17.48 -7.39 4.02
CA CYS A 179 18.60 -7.78 3.18
C CYS A 179 18.20 -7.74 1.70
N ILE A 180 19.16 -7.41 0.84
CA ILE A 180 19.07 -7.57 -0.61
C ILE A 180 20.19 -8.53 -1.01
N ASN A 181 19.85 -9.66 -1.64
CA ASN A 181 20.81 -10.71 -1.99
C ASN A 181 21.72 -11.11 -0.79
N GLY A 182 21.11 -11.27 0.38
CA GLY A 182 21.80 -11.61 1.63
C GLY A 182 22.58 -10.48 2.30
N LYS A 183 22.75 -9.32 1.64
CA LYS A 183 23.48 -8.17 2.21
C LYS A 183 22.51 -7.26 2.98
N LYS A 184 22.86 -6.93 4.23
CA LYS A 184 22.04 -6.02 5.07
C LYS A 184 21.87 -4.66 4.40
N LYS A 185 20.63 -4.16 4.39
CA LYS A 185 20.22 -2.89 3.77
C LYS A 185 19.16 -2.20 4.61
N THR A 186 18.95 -0.91 4.35
CA THR A 186 17.85 -0.17 4.99
C THR A 186 16.54 -0.42 4.24
N PHE A 187 15.40 -0.15 4.89
CA PHE A 187 14.10 -0.19 4.20
C PHE A 187 14.04 0.80 3.03
N ARG A 188 14.70 1.97 3.18
CA ARG A 188 14.81 2.96 2.11
C ARG A 188 15.52 2.39 0.88
N ASP A 189 16.63 1.67 1.06
CA ASP A 189 17.35 1.06 -0.06
C ASP A 189 16.50 0.00 -0.77
N VAL A 190 15.74 -0.80 -0.01
CA VAL A 190 14.77 -1.76 -0.55
C VAL A 190 13.69 -1.04 -1.35
N GLY A 191 13.13 0.05 -0.81
CA GLY A 191 12.15 0.88 -1.51
C GLY A 191 12.69 1.47 -2.81
N LEU A 192 13.92 2.00 -2.80
CA LEU A 192 14.59 2.52 -4.01
C LEU A 192 14.81 1.43 -5.07
N LEU A 193 15.25 0.24 -4.66
CA LEU A 193 15.44 -0.89 -5.56
C LEU A 193 14.12 -1.34 -6.20
N LEU A 194 13.06 -1.49 -5.39
CA LEU A 194 11.76 -1.93 -5.89
C LEU A 194 11.12 -0.85 -6.78
N ARG A 195 11.27 0.43 -6.41
CA ARG A 195 10.81 1.57 -7.21
C ARG A 195 11.53 1.66 -8.55
N SER A 196 12.83 1.36 -8.62
CA SER A 196 13.57 1.29 -9.89
C SER A 196 13.09 0.15 -10.80
N HIS A 197 12.27 -0.77 -10.27
CA HIS A 197 11.60 -1.84 -11.02
C HIS A 197 10.09 -1.63 -11.15
N GLY A 198 9.59 -0.41 -10.89
CA GLY A 198 8.18 -0.07 -11.04
C GLY A 198 7.27 -0.49 -9.87
N ILE A 199 7.83 -0.97 -8.76
CA ILE A 199 7.07 -1.31 -7.56
C ILE A 199 7.15 -0.15 -6.56
N ASP A 200 6.06 0.59 -6.42
CA ASP A 200 5.93 1.68 -5.46
C ASP A 200 5.36 1.17 -4.12
N LEU A 201 6.18 1.24 -3.07
CA LEU A 201 5.81 0.85 -1.70
C LEU A 201 5.09 1.95 -0.92
N ASP A 202 5.11 3.20 -1.39
CA ASP A 202 4.54 4.35 -0.68
C ASP A 202 3.02 4.43 -0.95
N HIS A 203 2.62 4.30 -2.21
CA HIS A 203 1.22 4.48 -2.63
C HIS A 203 0.41 3.18 -2.72
N ASN A 204 0.97 2.02 -2.35
CA ASN A 204 0.31 0.70 -2.30
C ASN A 204 -0.57 0.35 -3.50
N ARG A 205 -0.24 0.86 -4.69
CA ARG A 205 -1.06 0.71 -5.91
C ARG A 205 -1.12 -0.72 -6.45
N PHE A 206 -0.32 -1.63 -5.88
CA PHE A 206 -0.28 -3.05 -6.22
C PHE A 206 -1.13 -3.93 -5.30
N LEU A 207 -1.69 -3.38 -4.21
CA LEU A 207 -2.38 -4.15 -3.18
C LEU A 207 -3.88 -3.86 -3.20
N ILE A 208 -4.67 -4.84 -3.67
CA ILE A 208 -6.12 -4.81 -3.59
C ILE A 208 -6.55 -5.85 -2.55
N LEU A 209 -7.14 -5.39 -1.45
CA LEU A 209 -7.67 -6.24 -0.37
C LEU A 209 -9.14 -5.92 -0.16
N GLN A 210 -9.97 -6.95 -0.05
CA GLN A 210 -11.35 -6.78 0.38
C GLN A 210 -11.37 -6.37 1.86
N VAL A 211 -12.02 -5.24 2.16
CA VAL A 211 -12.36 -4.87 3.54
C VAL A 211 -13.69 -5.55 3.84
N GLY A 212 -13.71 -6.42 4.87
CA GLY A 212 -14.96 -7.02 5.33
C GLY A 212 -15.90 -5.91 5.79
N VAL A 213 -17.12 -5.93 5.25
CA VAL A 213 -18.28 -5.17 5.75
C VAL A 213 -18.83 -5.86 6.99
#